data_AF-A0A3D4VUZ5-F1
#
_entry.id   AF-A0A3D4VUZ5-F1
#
_cell.length_a   1.000
_cell.length_b   1.000
_cell.length_c   1.000
_cell.angle_alpha   90.00
_cell.angle_beta   90.00
_cell.angle_gamma   90.00
#
_symmetry.space_group_name_H-M   'P 1'
#
loop_
_entity.id
_entity.type
_entity.pdbx_description
1 polymer ?
#
loop_
_entity_poly.entity_id
_entity_poly.type
_entity_poly.pdbx_seq_one_letter_code
_entity_poly.pdbx_strand_id
1 'polypeptide(L)'
;MFRYAQINESGFVVSDSFLGGEVTADHMIAIAEDFVLTNKKYVDGQWVEYVPEPIVEVPTEEELVNAEILLNQVTQEARLTAIDEVLAVILLNSTGGALNV
;
A
#
# COMPACT_ATOMS: atom_id res chain seq x y z
N MET A 1 -1.17 -42.95 0.26
CA MET A 1 -0.75 -41.73 0.96
C MET A 1 -1.96 -40.81 0.99
N PHE A 2 -2.28 -40.23 2.14
CA PHE A 2 -3.48 -39.40 2.29
C PHE A 2 -3.07 -37.94 2.41
N ARG A 3 -3.66 -37.07 1.59
CA ARG A 3 -3.36 -35.63 1.59
C ARG A 3 -4.44 -34.88 2.34
N TYR A 4 -4.02 -33.94 3.18
CA TYR A 4 -4.90 -33.15 4.02
C TYR A 4 -4.49 -31.69 4.00
N ALA A 5 -5.48 -30.81 3.93
CA ALA A 5 -5.30 -29.41 4.28
C ALA A 5 -5.49 -29.25 5.79
N GLN A 6 -4.47 -28.72 6.46
CA GLN A 6 -4.64 -28.25 7.83
C GLN A 6 -5.18 -26.82 7.80
N ILE A 7 -6.25 -26.56 8.53
CA ILE A 7 -6.89 -25.24 8.60
C ILE A 7 -6.88 -24.68 10.02
N ASN A 8 -6.85 -23.35 10.18
CA ASN A 8 -7.07 -22.71 11.47
C ASN A 8 -8.56 -22.58 11.80
N GLU A 9 -8.88 -22.05 12.99
CA GLU A 9 -10.26 -21.80 13.45
C GLU A 9 -11.06 -20.88 12.49
N SER A 10 -10.36 -19.99 11.79
CA SER A 10 -10.94 -19.09 10.79
C SER A 10 -11.11 -19.73 9.41
N GLY A 11 -10.73 -21.00 9.23
CA GLY A 11 -10.85 -21.75 7.97
C GLY A 11 -9.73 -21.51 6.96
N PHE A 12 -8.65 -20.83 7.34
CA PHE A 12 -7.50 -20.61 6.44
C PHE A 12 -6.53 -21.78 6.49
N VAL A 13 -5.98 -22.15 5.33
CA VAL A 13 -4.98 -23.20 5.23
C VAL A 13 -3.68 -22.77 5.91
N VAL A 14 -3.23 -23.55 6.88
CA VAL A 14 -1.96 -23.37 7.59
C VAL A 14 -0.88 -24.35 7.13
N SER A 15 -1.27 -25.51 6.61
CA SER A 15 -0.32 -26.53 6.14
C SER A 15 -0.93 -27.50 5.12
N ASP A 16 -0.08 -28.04 4.25
CA ASP A 16 -0.38 -29.15 3.34
C ASP A 16 0.33 -30.41 3.84
N SER A 17 -0.44 -31.42 4.21
CA SER A 17 0.04 -32.60 4.96
C SER A 17 -0.15 -33.89 4.19
N PHE A 18 0.89 -34.73 4.18
CA PHE A 18 0.89 -36.04 3.55
C PHE A 18 1.11 -37.11 4.62
N LEU A 19 0.10 -37.93 4.86
CA LEU A 19 0.09 -38.93 5.93
C LEU A 19 0.04 -40.36 5.38
N GLY A 20 0.62 -41.28 6.16
CA GLY A 20 0.65 -42.72 5.83
C GLY A 20 -0.66 -43.46 6.08
N GLY A 21 -1.62 -42.82 6.77
CA GLY A 21 -2.92 -43.41 7.12
C GLY A 21 -4.00 -42.34 7.24
N GLU A 22 -5.25 -42.79 7.40
CA GLU A 22 -6.39 -41.90 7.58
C GLU A 22 -6.36 -41.23 8.96
N VAL A 23 -6.57 -39.91 8.97
CA VAL A 23 -6.72 -39.11 10.19
C VAL A 23 -8.06 -38.38 10.14
N THR A 24 -8.79 -38.48 11.24
CA THR A 24 -10.02 -37.71 11.47
C THR A 24 -9.75 -36.71 12.59
N ALA A 25 -9.69 -35.44 12.24
CA ALA A 25 -9.51 -34.33 13.18
C ALA A 25 -10.19 -33.07 12.62
N ASP A 26 -10.73 -32.22 13.49
CA ASP A 26 -11.58 -31.08 13.11
C ASP A 26 -10.89 -30.09 12.15
N HIS A 27 -9.58 -29.95 12.28
CA HIS A 27 -8.75 -29.04 11.49
C HIS A 27 -8.04 -29.74 10.32
N MET A 28 -8.32 -31.02 10.05
CA MET A 28 -7.71 -31.78 8.97
C MET A 28 -8.75 -32.17 7.94
N ILE A 29 -8.79 -31.42 6.83
CA ILE A 29 -9.72 -31.67 5.74
C ILE A 29 -9.02 -32.54 4.70
N ALA A 30 -9.53 -33.75 4.47
CA ALA A 30 -9.03 -34.63 3.41
C ALA A 30 -9.24 -33.95 2.05
N ILE A 31 -8.20 -33.96 1.22
CA ILE A 31 -8.22 -33.36 -0.12
C ILE A 31 -7.68 -34.34 -1.15
N ALA A 32 -8.10 -34.17 -2.40
CA ALA A 32 -7.55 -34.93 -3.52
C ALA A 32 -6.09 -34.52 -3.80
N GLU A 33 -5.29 -35.42 -4.38
CA GLU A 33 -3.88 -35.13 -4.70
C GLU A 33 -3.73 -33.96 -5.68
N ASP A 34 -4.69 -33.75 -6.58
CA ASP A 34 -4.72 -32.68 -7.57
C ASP A 34 -5.37 -31.38 -7.06
N PHE A 35 -5.87 -31.36 -5.82
CA PHE A 35 -6.54 -30.18 -5.28
C PHE A 35 -5.56 -29.03 -5.04
N VAL A 36 -5.92 -27.83 -5.53
CA VAL A 36 -5.12 -26.61 -5.37
C VAL A 36 -5.62 -25.84 -4.16
N LEU A 37 -4.76 -25.64 -3.15
CA LEU A 37 -5.10 -24.93 -1.91
C LEU A 37 -4.99 -23.40 -2.03
N THR A 38 -4.34 -22.90 -3.08
CA THR A 38 -4.12 -21.48 -3.30
C THR A 38 -5.43 -20.72 -3.39
N ASN A 39 -5.52 -19.57 -2.69
CA ASN A 39 -6.70 -18.70 -2.67
C ASN A 39 -7.98 -19.45 -2.29
N LYS A 40 -7.88 -20.40 -1.34
CA LYS A 40 -9.04 -21.10 -0.81
C LYS A 40 -9.17 -20.93 0.69
N LYS A 41 -10.41 -20.87 1.15
CA LYS A 41 -10.80 -20.85 2.56
C LYS A 41 -11.85 -21.93 2.78
N TYR A 42 -11.81 -22.59 3.91
CA TYR A 42 -12.81 -23.57 4.30
C TYR A 42 -13.87 -22.90 5.17
N VAL A 43 -15.12 -22.89 4.73
CA VAL A 43 -16.25 -22.25 5.42
C VAL A 43 -17.42 -23.23 5.43
N ASP A 44 -17.93 -23.57 6.62
CA ASP A 44 -19.13 -24.40 6.82
C ASP A 44 -19.12 -25.72 6.03
N GLY A 45 -17.96 -26.40 5.97
CA GLY A 45 -17.82 -27.68 5.29
C GLY A 45 -17.46 -27.58 3.80
N GLN A 46 -17.31 -26.38 3.25
CA GLN A 46 -17.06 -26.15 1.82
C GLN A 46 -15.81 -25.30 1.58
N TRP A 47 -15.12 -25.58 0.48
CA TRP A 47 -14.02 -24.76 -0.01
C TRP A 47 -14.55 -23.60 -0.85
N VAL A 48 -14.30 -22.38 -0.38
CA VAL A 48 -14.62 -21.13 -1.09
C VAL A 48 -13.35 -20.46 -1.58
N GLU A 49 -13.46 -19.67 -2.64
CA GLU A 49 -12.35 -18.83 -3.11
C GLU A 49 -12.14 -17.65 -2.16
N TYR A 50 -10.87 -17.36 -1.87
CA TYR A 50 -10.46 -16.27 -1.01
C TYR A 50 -9.43 -15.42 -1.73
N VAL A 51 -9.80 -14.17 -1.98
CA VAL A 51 -8.88 -13.13 -2.43
C VAL A 51 -8.54 -12.29 -1.21
N PRO A 52 -7.27 -12.25 -0.77
CA PRO A 52 -6.89 -11.36 0.31
C PRO A 52 -7.19 -9.92 -0.09
N GLU A 53 -7.77 -9.15 0.84
CA GLU A 53 -7.96 -7.73 0.63
C GLU A 53 -6.59 -7.06 0.40
N PRO A 54 -6.49 -6.12 -0.56
CA PRO A 54 -5.25 -5.38 -0.74
C PRO A 54 -4.92 -4.66 0.57
N ILE A 55 -3.69 -4.82 1.05
CA ILE A 55 -3.20 -4.03 2.16
C ILE A 55 -3.22 -2.55 1.75
N VAL A 56 -3.98 -1.73 2.48
CA VAL A 56 -3.94 -0.27 2.32
C VAL A 56 -2.71 0.20 3.07
N GLU A 57 -1.66 0.57 2.35
CA GLU A 57 -0.49 1.21 2.95
C GLU A 57 -0.92 2.58 3.48
N VAL A 58 -0.90 2.74 4.80
CA VAL A 58 -1.10 4.04 5.44
C VAL A 58 0.24 4.78 5.36
N PRO A 59 0.27 6.03 4.85
CA PRO A 59 1.51 6.79 4.78
C PRO A 59 2.12 6.92 6.18
N THR A 60 3.42 6.71 6.26
CA THR A 60 4.21 6.89 7.47
C THR A 60 4.25 8.36 7.90
N GLU A 61 4.56 8.61 9.18
CA GLU A 61 4.76 9.98 9.67
C GLU A 61 5.84 10.73 8.88
N GLU A 62 6.91 10.03 8.49
CA GLU A 62 7.99 10.60 7.67
C GLU A 62 7.50 11.03 6.29
N GLU A 63 6.68 10.21 5.63
CA GLU A 63 6.10 10.56 4.32
C GLU A 63 5.16 11.76 4.41
N LEU A 64 4.37 11.86 5.48
CA LEU A 64 3.50 13.01 5.73
C LEU A 64 4.31 14.29 5.95
N VAL A 65 5.36 14.23 6.76
CA VAL A 65 6.26 15.36 7.01
C VAL A 65 6.97 15.80 5.72
N ASN A 66 7.47 14.85 4.94
CA ASN A 66 8.12 15.14 3.66
C ASN A 66 7.17 15.82 2.67
N ALA A 67 5.91 15.36 2.61
CA ALA A 67 4.89 16.00 1.78
C ALA A 67 4.59 17.43 2.23
N GLU A 68 4.49 17.67 3.54
CA GLU A 68 4.27 19.02 4.08
C GLU A 68 5.46 19.96 3.80
N ILE A 69 6.69 19.47 3.92
CA ILE A 69 7.89 20.23 3.56
C ILE A 69 7.85 20.63 2.09
N LEU A 70 7.54 19.69 1.20
CA LEU A 70 7.48 19.95 -0.24
C LEU A 70 6.41 20.99 -0.60
N LEU A 71 5.22 20.90 0.02
CA LEU A 71 4.15 21.90 -0.17
C LEU A 71 4.57 23.30 0.29
N ASN A 72 5.25 23.37 1.44
CA ASN A 72 5.79 24.63 1.95
C ASN A 72 6.86 25.21 1.03
N GLN A 73 7.76 24.37 0.47
CA GLN A 73 8.77 24.80 -0.49
C GLN A 73 8.15 25.41 -1.74
N VAL A 74 7.19 24.72 -2.37
CA VAL A 74 6.47 25.24 -3.56
C VAL A 74 5.80 26.58 -3.26
N THR A 75 5.18 26.71 -2.09
CA THR A 75 4.53 27.96 -1.68
C THR A 75 5.55 29.09 -1.48
N GLN A 76 6.70 28.81 -0.90
CA GLN A 76 7.76 29.80 -0.71
C GLN A 76 8.39 30.22 -2.04
N GLU A 77 8.66 29.28 -2.94
CA GLU A 77 9.18 29.56 -4.29
C GLU A 77 8.25 30.48 -5.07
N ALA A 78 6.95 30.19 -5.08
CA ALA A 78 5.96 31.06 -5.74
C ALA A 78 5.97 32.49 -5.18
N ARG A 79 6.15 32.65 -3.87
CA ARG A 79 6.27 33.98 -3.24
C ARG A 79 7.55 34.70 -3.64
N LEU A 80 8.67 33.99 -3.72
CA LEU A 80 9.95 34.55 -4.16
C LEU A 80 9.86 35.02 -5.62
N THR A 81 9.28 34.22 -6.51
CA THR A 81 9.06 34.63 -7.91
C THR A 81 8.23 35.92 -8.00
N ALA A 82 7.16 36.03 -7.22
CA ALA A 82 6.35 37.25 -7.19
C ALA A 82 7.13 38.48 -6.67
N ILE A 83 8.03 38.28 -5.70
CA ILE A 83 8.91 39.35 -5.20
C ILE A 83 9.89 39.79 -6.29
N ASP A 84 10.52 38.83 -6.99
CA ASP A 84 11.50 39.12 -8.03
C ASP A 84 10.88 39.92 -9.18
N GLU A 85 9.65 39.60 -9.59
CA GLU A 85 8.90 40.37 -10.59
C GLU A 85 8.66 41.82 -10.15
N VAL A 86 8.24 42.03 -8.91
CA VAL A 86 8.00 43.37 -8.36
C VAL A 86 9.30 44.17 -8.26
N LEU A 87 10.40 43.54 -7.82
CA LEU A 87 11.71 44.16 -7.75
C LEU A 87 12.22 44.57 -9.13
N ALA A 88 12.04 43.72 -10.14
CA ALA A 88 12.41 44.05 -11.52
C ALA A 88 11.68 45.31 -12.01
N VAL A 89 10.38 45.45 -11.72
CA VAL A 89 9.60 46.66 -12.06
C VAL A 89 10.12 47.90 -11.33
N ILE A 90 10.44 47.79 -10.04
CA ILE A 90 10.98 48.91 -9.26
C ILE A 90 12.32 49.39 -9.82
N LEU A 91 13.22 48.47 -10.17
CA LEU A 91 14.53 48.77 -10.73
C LEU A 91 14.44 49.44 -12.11
N LEU A 92 13.51 49.00 -12.96
CA LEU A 92 13.24 49.64 -14.25
C LEU A 92 12.75 51.09 -14.07
N ASN A 93 11.86 51.33 -13.12
CA ASN A 93 11.33 52.67 -12.85
C ASN A 93 12.35 53.60 -12.18
N SER A 94 13.30 53.08 -11.39
CA SER A 94 14.34 53.90 -10.74
C SER A 94 15.49 54.26 -11.67
N THR A 95 15.84 53.39 -12.64
CA THR A 95 16.93 53.64 -13.61
C THR A 95 16.50 54.51 -14.80
N GLY A 96 15.21 54.56 -15.14
CA GLY A 96 14.68 55.45 -16.19
C GLY A 96 14.68 56.96 -15.84
N GLY A 97 14.88 57.33 -14.57
CA GLY A 97 14.88 58.72 -14.11
C GLY A 97 16.23 59.45 -14.16
N ALA A 98 17.33 58.76 -14.48
CA ALA A 98 18.70 59.30 -14.34
C ALA A 98 19.33 59.82 -15.65
N LEU A 99 18.59 59.89 -16.77
CA LEU A 99 19.13 60.30 -18.08
C LEU A 99 18.51 61.60 -18.64
N ASN A 100 18.01 62.49 -17.78
CA ASN A 100 17.45 63.76 -18.25
C ASN A 100 17.94 64.97 -17.44
N VAL A 101 19.24 65.27 -17.53
CA VAL A 101 19.85 66.60 -17.29
C VAL A 101 21.05 66.76 -18.21
#